data_AF-A0A959GES0-F1
#
_entry.id   AF-A0A959GES0-F1
#
_cell.length_a   1.000
_cell.length_b   1.000
_cell.length_c   1.000
_cell.angle_alpha   90.00
_cell.angle_beta   90.00
_cell.angle_gamma   90.00
#
_symmetry.space_group_name_H-M   'P 1'
#
loop_
_entity.id
_entity.type
_entity.pdbx_description
1 polymer ?
#
loop_
_entity_poly.entity_id
_entity_poly.type
_entity_poly.pdbx_seq_one_letter_code
_entity_poly.pdbx_strand_id
1 'polypeptide(L)'
;MRLDHLIPPRTLGIFLALSFSFAFSTSCGSSIPAPQGKRDKVIEMSKGPCYGNCPVYTLTVFGNGLASYKGERNTDRLGTYVKKLDKAQMERLRREFKNANLWQYRDVYTGRIPDMQSVTITYFEGDRKKTVSGKEVRPNAVKWLESILDQVANDPEGWVLKEPLQDDRPDYLIPNELVVELSDGISPEEWAETYVEADMVAERPFSDTGYWIFSFDDSLISPDQMLEKVRTDVNVLSAEFNKKQFNELNVKEDDSSKPSAGKEKKTDKQQ
;
A
#
# COMPACT_ATOMS: atom_id res chain seq x y z
N MET A 1 -83.45 -11.85 -24.76
CA MET A 1 -83.47 -12.14 -26.22
C MET A 1 -82.34 -13.13 -26.46
N ARG A 2 -82.60 -14.34 -26.99
CA ARG A 2 -82.50 -14.68 -28.43
C ARG A 2 -81.21 -14.12 -29.02
N LEU A 3 -80.10 -14.86 -29.17
CA LEU A 3 -79.87 -16.23 -29.73
C LEU A 3 -79.98 -16.24 -31.27
N ASP A 4 -79.09 -17.03 -31.90
CA ASP A 4 -79.00 -17.34 -33.34
C ASP A 4 -78.38 -16.23 -34.24
N HIS A 5 -77.63 -16.53 -35.34
CA HIS A 5 -77.47 -17.80 -36.07
C HIS A 5 -76.20 -17.89 -36.98
N LEU A 6 -75.84 -19.13 -37.36
CA LEU A 6 -75.13 -19.61 -38.59
C LEU A 6 -73.60 -19.52 -38.80
N ILE A 7 -73.08 -20.58 -39.46
CA ILE A 7 -71.67 -20.97 -39.72
C ILE A 7 -71.65 -21.83 -41.01
N PRO A 8 -70.88 -21.53 -42.10
CA PRO A 8 -69.57 -22.19 -42.39
C PRO A 8 -68.67 -21.28 -43.32
N PRO A 9 -67.72 -21.73 -44.20
CA PRO A 9 -67.08 -23.04 -44.45
C PRO A 9 -65.53 -23.08 -44.72
N ARG A 10 -64.94 -24.27 -44.48
CA ARG A 10 -63.89 -24.99 -45.27
C ARG A 10 -62.57 -24.31 -45.73
N THR A 11 -61.47 -24.77 -45.12
CA THR A 11 -60.31 -25.49 -45.76
C THR A 11 -59.64 -26.30 -44.64
N LEU A 12 -59.51 -27.64 -44.66
CA LEU A 12 -58.74 -28.52 -45.56
C LEU A 12 -57.21 -28.30 -45.45
N GLY A 13 -56.52 -29.14 -44.65
CA GLY A 13 -55.08 -28.97 -44.40
C GLY A 13 -54.42 -29.97 -43.43
N ILE A 14 -54.36 -31.24 -43.82
CA ILE A 14 -53.26 -32.22 -43.59
C ILE A 14 -52.56 -32.23 -42.20
N PHE A 15 -52.66 -33.37 -41.50
CA PHE A 15 -51.67 -33.78 -40.49
C PHE A 15 -50.29 -33.99 -41.14
N LEU A 16 -49.25 -33.33 -40.64
CA LEU A 16 -47.86 -33.75 -40.90
C LEU A 16 -47.01 -33.52 -39.65
N ALA A 17 -46.69 -34.60 -38.95
CA ALA A 17 -45.89 -34.56 -37.74
C ALA A 17 -44.41 -34.33 -38.10
N LEU A 18 -43.90 -33.14 -37.81
CA LEU A 18 -42.48 -32.81 -37.88
C LEU A 18 -41.98 -32.49 -36.47
N SER A 19 -41.22 -33.42 -35.90
CA SER A 19 -40.57 -33.28 -34.58
C SER A 19 -39.43 -32.26 -34.66
N PHE A 20 -39.76 -30.98 -34.55
CA PHE A 20 -38.76 -29.91 -34.54
C PHE A 20 -37.97 -29.94 -33.23
N SER A 21 -36.80 -30.57 -33.24
CA SER A 21 -35.89 -30.63 -32.09
C SER A 21 -35.52 -29.22 -31.64
N PHE A 22 -36.05 -28.80 -30.49
CA PHE A 22 -35.80 -27.49 -29.92
C PHE A 22 -34.38 -27.43 -29.34
N ALA A 23 -33.39 -27.24 -30.22
CA ALA A 23 -31.99 -27.13 -29.86
C ALA A 23 -31.79 -25.90 -28.96
N PHE A 24 -31.67 -26.13 -27.65
CA PHE A 24 -31.28 -25.12 -26.67
C PHE A 24 -29.88 -24.61 -26.99
N SER A 25 -29.82 -23.58 -27.84
CA SER A 25 -28.61 -22.85 -28.14
C SER A 25 -28.23 -22.07 -26.89
N THR A 26 -27.36 -22.63 -26.06
CA THR A 26 -26.75 -21.96 -24.91
C THR A 26 -25.86 -20.83 -25.42
N SER A 27 -26.50 -19.68 -25.69
CA SER A 27 -25.81 -18.46 -26.09
C SER A 27 -24.72 -18.15 -25.08
N CYS A 28 -23.48 -18.09 -25.54
CA CYS A 28 -22.33 -17.90 -24.68
C CYS A 28 -22.53 -16.65 -23.80
N GLY A 29 -22.24 -16.81 -22.51
CA GLY A 29 -22.22 -15.71 -21.56
C GLY A 29 -21.15 -14.70 -21.96
N SER A 30 -21.54 -13.73 -22.79
CA SER A 30 -20.71 -12.59 -23.14
C SER A 30 -20.56 -11.75 -21.88
N SER A 31 -19.45 -11.96 -21.16
CA SER A 31 -18.99 -11.05 -20.13
C SER A 31 -18.76 -9.70 -20.80
N ILE A 32 -19.76 -8.82 -20.71
CA ILE A 32 -19.64 -7.42 -21.13
C ILE A 32 -18.39 -6.89 -20.43
N PRO A 33 -17.32 -6.50 -21.16
CA PRO A 33 -16.17 -5.90 -20.53
C PRO A 33 -16.66 -4.62 -19.88
N ALA A 34 -16.68 -4.58 -18.54
CA ALA A 34 -17.05 -3.36 -17.82
C ALA A 34 -16.18 -2.23 -18.40
N PRO A 35 -16.77 -1.08 -18.79
CA PRO A 35 -16.03 -0.06 -19.53
C PRO A 35 -14.99 0.59 -18.63
N GLN A 36 -13.81 -0.04 -18.60
CA GLN A 36 -12.52 0.50 -18.16
C GLN A 36 -12.07 1.56 -19.18
N GLY A 37 -12.95 2.53 -19.43
CA GLY A 37 -12.67 3.71 -20.21
C GLY A 37 -11.53 4.44 -19.51
N LYS A 38 -10.34 4.28 -20.08
CA LYS A 38 -9.07 4.81 -19.57
C LYS A 38 -9.28 6.29 -19.25
N ARG A 39 -9.41 6.61 -17.97
CA ARG A 39 -9.65 7.99 -17.54
C ARG A 39 -8.35 8.74 -17.78
N ASP A 40 -8.36 9.68 -18.73
CA ASP A 40 -7.15 10.41 -19.08
C ASP A 40 -6.70 11.25 -17.88
N LYS A 41 -5.50 10.94 -17.38
CA LYS A 41 -4.82 11.75 -16.37
C LYS A 41 -4.55 13.13 -16.99
N VAL A 42 -4.81 14.20 -16.25
CA VAL A 42 -4.45 15.57 -16.65
C VAL A 42 -3.38 16.15 -15.74
N ILE A 43 -3.37 15.76 -14.46
CA ILE A 43 -2.34 16.12 -13.48
C ILE A 43 -2.05 14.89 -12.63
N GLU A 44 -0.80 14.70 -12.27
CA GLU A 44 -0.34 13.72 -11.29
C GLU A 44 0.73 14.37 -10.41
N MET A 45 0.70 14.12 -9.11
CA MET A 45 1.75 14.52 -8.17
C MET A 45 2.04 13.39 -7.21
N SER A 46 3.32 13.03 -7.06
CA SER A 46 3.80 12.07 -6.07
C SER A 46 4.77 12.74 -5.10
N LYS A 47 4.53 12.57 -3.81
CA LYS A 47 5.46 12.94 -2.73
C LYS A 47 6.15 11.67 -2.21
N GLY A 48 7.47 11.63 -2.32
CA GLY A 48 8.28 10.48 -1.89
C GLY A 48 8.54 10.43 -0.37
N PRO A 49 9.33 9.46 0.11
CA PRO A 49 9.73 9.39 1.52
C PRO A 49 10.66 10.54 1.95
N CYS A 50 10.80 10.66 3.26
CA CYS A 50 11.77 11.48 4.00
C CYS A 50 12.02 10.79 5.35
N TYR A 51 13.10 11.11 6.08
CA TYR A 51 13.42 10.45 7.36
C TYR A 51 12.51 10.87 8.54
N GLY A 52 11.65 11.87 8.36
CA GLY A 52 10.62 12.25 9.33
C GLY A 52 9.20 11.92 8.83
N ASN A 53 8.21 12.50 9.49
CA ASN A 53 6.79 12.20 9.24
C ASN A 53 6.22 12.93 7.99
N CYS A 54 6.98 13.00 6.89
CA CYS A 54 6.48 13.58 5.64
C CYS A 54 5.44 12.66 5.00
N PRO A 55 4.27 13.15 4.56
CA PRO A 55 3.22 12.33 3.97
C PRO A 55 3.66 11.79 2.59
N VAL A 56 3.71 10.46 2.47
CA VAL A 56 4.07 9.75 1.24
C VAL A 56 2.79 9.36 0.53
N TYR A 57 2.54 9.96 -0.63
CA TYR A 57 1.31 9.73 -1.39
C TYR A 57 1.44 10.07 -2.88
N THR A 58 0.51 9.55 -3.69
CA THR A 58 0.29 9.98 -5.08
C THR A 58 -1.14 10.47 -5.29
N LEU A 59 -1.29 11.73 -5.72
CA LEU A 59 -2.55 12.33 -6.17
C LEU A 59 -2.61 12.33 -7.70
N THR A 60 -3.62 11.68 -8.28
CA THR A 60 -3.95 11.74 -9.71
C THR A 60 -5.26 12.50 -9.92
N VAL A 61 -5.29 13.47 -10.83
CA VAL A 61 -6.49 14.16 -11.29
C VAL A 61 -6.77 13.78 -12.74
N PHE A 62 -8.02 13.39 -13.02
CA PHE A 62 -8.50 12.96 -14.32
C PHE A 62 -9.28 14.07 -15.04
N GLY A 63 -9.26 14.07 -16.37
CA GLY A 63 -9.86 15.14 -17.19
C GLY A 63 -11.36 15.36 -16.95
N ASN A 64 -12.06 14.31 -16.50
CA ASN A 64 -13.49 14.32 -16.12
C ASN A 64 -13.78 14.83 -14.69
N GLY A 65 -12.77 15.32 -13.96
CA GLY A 65 -12.90 15.82 -12.60
C GLY A 65 -13.01 14.74 -11.51
N LEU A 66 -12.71 13.48 -11.81
CA LEU A 66 -12.38 12.52 -10.76
C LEU A 66 -10.94 12.82 -10.27
N ALA A 67 -10.71 12.70 -8.96
CA ALA A 67 -9.38 12.60 -8.37
C ALA A 67 -9.23 11.26 -7.63
N SER A 68 -8.01 10.77 -7.56
CA SER A 68 -7.63 9.60 -6.76
C SER A 68 -6.38 9.93 -5.96
N TYR A 69 -6.37 9.55 -4.69
CA TYR A 69 -5.28 9.71 -3.75
C TYR A 69 -4.87 8.33 -3.28
N LYS A 70 -3.61 7.93 -3.49
CA LYS A 70 -3.02 6.73 -2.90
C LYS A 70 -2.07 7.17 -1.79
N GLY A 71 -2.48 7.00 -0.52
CA GLY A 71 -1.62 7.24 0.65
C GLY A 71 -0.82 5.99 1.00
N GLU A 72 0.45 6.15 1.36
CA GLU A 72 1.39 5.03 1.57
C GLU A 72 2.02 5.05 2.98
N ARG A 73 2.54 6.18 3.45
CA ARG A 73 3.08 6.35 4.83
C ARG A 73 2.86 7.78 5.34
N ASN A 74 2.72 7.95 6.65
CA ASN A 74 2.52 9.26 7.32
C ASN A 74 1.30 10.06 6.79
N THR A 75 0.16 9.42 6.51
CA THR A 75 -1.06 10.09 6.02
C THR A 75 -2.30 9.58 6.72
N ASP A 76 -3.30 10.44 6.98
CA ASP A 76 -4.62 10.03 7.49
C ASP A 76 -5.45 9.17 6.51
N ARG A 77 -4.92 8.86 5.31
CA ARG A 77 -5.68 8.24 4.20
C ARG A 77 -4.86 7.14 3.50
N LEU A 78 -4.42 6.15 4.28
CA LEU A 78 -3.67 4.99 3.78
C LEU A 78 -4.51 4.13 2.82
N GLY A 79 -3.97 3.84 1.63
CA GLY A 79 -4.67 3.14 0.54
C GLY A 79 -5.21 4.07 -0.55
N THR A 80 -6.00 3.51 -1.47
CA THR A 80 -6.60 4.22 -2.60
C THR A 80 -7.96 4.83 -2.21
N TYR A 81 -8.00 6.16 -2.12
CA TYR A 81 -9.21 6.97 -2.01
C TYR A 81 -9.56 7.61 -3.37
N VAL A 82 -10.82 7.94 -3.57
CA VAL A 82 -11.29 8.75 -4.72
C VAL A 82 -12.23 9.86 -4.29
N LYS A 83 -12.16 11.01 -4.97
CA LYS A 83 -13.04 12.17 -4.78
C LYS A 83 -13.53 12.67 -6.13
N LYS A 84 -14.74 13.23 -6.16
CA LYS A 84 -15.20 14.04 -7.30
C LYS A 84 -14.86 15.49 -7.01
N LEU A 85 -13.99 16.09 -7.82
CA LEU A 85 -13.71 17.52 -7.76
C LEU A 85 -14.87 18.30 -8.40
N ASP A 86 -15.17 19.46 -7.83
CA ASP A 86 -16.18 20.36 -8.39
C ASP A 86 -15.66 21.11 -9.63
N LYS A 87 -16.56 21.85 -10.29
CA LYS A 87 -16.23 22.60 -11.51
C LYS A 87 -15.19 23.70 -11.25
N ALA A 88 -15.31 24.46 -10.17
CA ALA A 88 -14.41 25.56 -9.84
C ALA A 88 -13.03 25.06 -9.41
N GLN A 89 -12.95 23.94 -8.68
CA GLN A 89 -11.70 23.22 -8.41
C GLN A 89 -10.98 22.83 -9.71
N MET A 90 -11.71 22.22 -10.67
CA MET A 90 -11.15 21.83 -11.97
C MET A 90 -10.76 23.01 -12.85
N GLU A 91 -11.54 24.10 -12.86
CA GLU A 91 -11.24 25.32 -13.61
C GLU A 91 -10.04 26.08 -13.00
N ARG A 92 -9.89 26.08 -11.66
CA ARG A 92 -8.67 26.52 -10.98
C ARG A 92 -7.47 25.70 -11.43
N LEU A 93 -7.49 24.37 -11.24
CA LEU A 93 -6.36 23.49 -11.60
C LEU A 93 -5.92 23.70 -13.06
N ARG A 94 -6.86 23.71 -14.01
CA ARG A 94 -6.58 23.94 -15.44
C ARG A 94 -5.93 25.30 -15.70
N ARG A 95 -6.40 26.38 -15.06
CA ARG A 95 -5.85 27.73 -15.21
C ARG A 95 -4.44 27.83 -14.62
N GLU A 96 -4.23 27.38 -13.40
CA GLU A 96 -2.95 27.52 -12.70
C GLU A 96 -1.84 26.73 -13.40
N PHE A 97 -2.12 25.50 -13.86
CA PHE A 97 -1.17 24.71 -14.66
C PHE A 97 -0.83 25.37 -16.01
N LYS A 98 -1.83 25.92 -16.71
CA LYS A 98 -1.61 26.65 -17.98
C LYS A 98 -0.75 27.90 -17.75
N ASN A 99 -1.02 28.66 -16.70
CA ASN A 99 -0.26 29.87 -16.35
C ASN A 99 1.18 29.54 -15.95
N ALA A 100 1.40 28.44 -15.22
CA ALA A 100 2.73 28.00 -14.82
C ALA A 100 3.57 27.47 -16.00
N ASN A 101 2.95 27.04 -17.11
CA ASN A 101 3.59 26.60 -18.35
C ASN A 101 4.81 25.70 -18.10
N LEU A 102 4.58 24.49 -17.56
CA LEU A 102 5.65 23.61 -17.07
C LEU A 102 6.71 23.29 -18.13
N TRP A 103 6.36 23.37 -19.42
CA TRP A 103 7.24 23.16 -20.56
C TRP A 103 8.52 24.01 -20.52
N GLN A 104 8.49 25.20 -19.89
CA GLN A 104 9.65 26.10 -19.77
C GLN A 104 10.69 25.63 -18.74
N TYR A 105 10.35 24.70 -17.85
CA TYR A 105 11.22 24.27 -16.75
C TYR A 105 12.05 23.03 -17.11
N ARG A 106 13.15 22.82 -16.38
CA ARG A 106 13.91 21.57 -16.42
C ARG A 106 13.09 20.43 -15.83
N ASP A 107 13.38 19.20 -16.25
CA ASP A 107 12.67 18.01 -15.76
C ASP A 107 13.06 17.65 -14.31
N VAL A 108 14.31 17.95 -13.91
CA VAL A 108 14.86 17.59 -12.58
C VAL A 108 15.62 18.76 -11.94
N TYR A 109 15.28 19.04 -10.68
CA TYR A 109 15.93 20.00 -9.79
C TYR A 109 16.51 19.27 -8.56
N THR A 110 17.81 18.98 -8.61
CA THR A 110 18.57 18.34 -7.52
C THR A 110 18.61 19.24 -6.28
N GLY A 111 18.12 18.73 -5.15
CA GLY A 111 18.32 19.37 -3.83
C GLY A 111 19.70 19.11 -3.25
N ARG A 112 20.06 19.90 -2.23
CA ARG A 112 21.27 19.73 -1.40
C ARG A 112 20.96 19.17 -0.01
N ILE A 113 19.70 19.23 0.43
CA ILE A 113 19.27 18.70 1.72
C ILE A 113 18.97 17.19 1.55
N PRO A 114 19.69 16.27 2.22
CA PRO A 114 19.49 14.83 2.05
C PRO A 114 18.08 14.37 2.48
N ASP A 115 17.59 14.90 3.59
CA ASP A 115 16.35 14.43 4.22
C ASP A 115 15.09 15.16 3.71
N MET A 116 15.26 16.16 2.85
CA MET A 116 14.15 16.94 2.28
C MET A 116 13.34 16.08 1.30
N GLN A 117 12.02 16.04 1.48
CA GLN A 117 11.09 15.29 0.65
C GLN A 117 11.22 15.65 -0.84
N SER A 118 11.29 14.64 -1.70
CA SER A 118 11.24 14.82 -3.16
C SER A 118 9.79 14.82 -3.65
N VAL A 119 9.43 15.80 -4.48
CA VAL A 119 8.10 15.95 -5.06
C VAL A 119 8.20 15.98 -6.58
N THR A 120 7.39 15.16 -7.24
CA THR A 120 7.30 15.08 -8.70
C THR A 120 5.90 15.49 -9.13
N ILE A 121 5.80 16.42 -10.08
CA ILE A 121 4.53 16.84 -10.71
C ILE A 121 4.60 16.52 -12.20
N THR A 122 3.60 15.82 -12.72
CA THR A 122 3.40 15.57 -14.15
C THR A 122 2.12 16.23 -14.63
N TYR A 123 2.22 17.04 -15.69
CA TYR A 123 1.10 17.58 -16.43
C TYR A 123 0.92 16.84 -17.75
N PHE A 124 -0.32 16.58 -18.16
CA PHE A 124 -0.67 15.89 -19.40
C PHE A 124 -1.55 16.78 -20.28
N GLU A 125 -1.20 16.88 -21.56
CA GLU A 125 -1.78 17.79 -22.55
C GLU A 125 -1.93 17.04 -23.89
N GLY A 126 -3.04 16.30 -24.02
CA GLY A 126 -3.19 15.28 -25.06
C GLY A 126 -2.20 14.14 -24.89
N ASP A 127 -1.59 13.67 -25.98
CA ASP A 127 -0.56 12.62 -25.96
C ASP A 127 0.78 13.07 -25.33
N ARG A 128 0.94 14.38 -25.07
CA ARG A 128 2.16 14.96 -24.50
C ARG A 128 2.07 15.01 -22.97
N LYS A 129 3.18 14.71 -22.29
CA LYS A 129 3.33 14.96 -20.85
C LYS A 129 4.60 15.74 -20.55
N LYS A 130 4.57 16.54 -19.48
CA LYS A 130 5.72 17.24 -18.91
C LYS A 130 5.82 16.91 -17.43
N THR A 131 6.95 16.33 -17.02
CA THR A 131 7.26 16.03 -15.63
C THR A 131 8.29 17.03 -15.11
N VAL A 132 8.12 17.50 -13.87
CA VAL A 132 9.11 18.29 -13.13
C VAL A 132 9.24 17.70 -11.73
N SER A 133 10.45 17.29 -11.34
CA SER A 133 10.76 16.71 -10.03
C SER A 133 11.85 17.47 -9.29
N GLY A 134 11.88 17.31 -7.97
CA GLY A 134 12.95 17.83 -7.13
C GLY A 134 12.56 18.06 -5.68
N LYS A 135 13.51 18.59 -4.92
CA LYS A 135 13.37 18.91 -3.48
C LYS A 135 13.11 20.41 -3.28
N GLU A 136 13.95 21.10 -2.53
CA GLU A 136 13.81 22.51 -2.15
C GLU A 136 14.09 23.51 -3.28
N VAL A 137 14.87 23.14 -4.30
CA VAL A 137 15.36 24.04 -5.37
C VAL A 137 14.41 24.13 -6.58
N ARG A 138 13.15 23.70 -6.43
CA ARG A 138 12.13 23.79 -7.50
C ARG A 138 11.66 25.25 -7.73
N PRO A 139 11.28 25.64 -8.97
CA PRO A 139 10.78 26.99 -9.27
C PRO A 139 9.53 27.35 -8.47
N ASN A 140 9.37 28.64 -8.14
CA ASN A 140 8.25 29.12 -7.31
C ASN A 140 6.86 28.80 -7.90
N ALA A 141 6.71 28.82 -9.23
CA ALA A 141 5.48 28.40 -9.89
C ALA A 141 5.17 26.90 -9.67
N VAL A 142 6.20 26.04 -9.67
CA VAL A 142 6.05 24.59 -9.44
C VAL A 142 5.69 24.32 -7.97
N LYS A 143 6.26 25.08 -7.03
CA LYS A 143 5.89 25.06 -5.60
C LYS A 143 4.45 25.55 -5.38
N TRP A 144 4.01 26.56 -6.12
CA TRP A 144 2.62 27.03 -6.08
C TRP A 144 1.64 25.94 -6.56
N LEU A 145 1.96 25.22 -7.63
CA LEU A 145 1.16 24.08 -8.09
C LEU A 145 1.09 22.95 -7.05
N GLU A 146 2.21 22.64 -6.37
CA GLU A 146 2.21 21.72 -5.23
C GLU A 146 1.24 22.18 -4.14
N SER A 147 1.31 23.44 -3.69
CA SER A 147 0.41 23.97 -2.65
C SER A 147 -1.08 23.90 -3.04
N ILE A 148 -1.40 24.03 -4.33
CA ILE A 148 -2.79 23.87 -4.82
C ILE A 148 -3.22 22.39 -4.82
N LEU A 149 -2.29 21.47 -5.09
CA LEU A 149 -2.57 20.03 -5.07
C LEU A 149 -2.62 19.47 -3.64
N ASP A 150 -1.80 19.97 -2.71
CA ASP A 150 -1.93 19.70 -1.27
C ASP A 150 -3.28 20.18 -0.74
N GLN A 151 -3.79 21.33 -1.19
CA GLN A 151 -5.15 21.79 -0.86
C GLN A 151 -6.25 20.85 -1.36
N VAL A 152 -6.02 20.08 -2.43
CA VAL A 152 -6.97 19.07 -2.94
C VAL A 152 -6.81 17.73 -2.20
N ALA A 153 -5.58 17.33 -1.90
CA ALA A 153 -5.26 16.10 -1.16
C ALA A 153 -5.75 16.15 0.29
N ASN A 154 -5.41 17.23 1.01
CA ASN A 154 -5.65 17.39 2.44
C ASN A 154 -7.05 17.91 2.77
N ASP A 155 -7.88 18.16 1.75
CA ASP A 155 -9.31 18.43 1.89
C ASP A 155 -9.97 17.32 2.75
N PRO A 156 -10.70 17.67 3.82
CA PRO A 156 -11.26 16.69 4.76
C PRO A 156 -12.53 16.00 4.22
N GLU A 157 -13.18 16.54 3.19
CA GLU A 157 -14.50 16.08 2.74
C GLU A 157 -14.46 15.33 1.41
N GLY A 158 -15.47 14.51 1.14
CA GLY A 158 -15.73 13.92 -0.19
C GLY A 158 -14.72 12.87 -0.70
N TRP A 159 -13.67 12.55 0.07
CA TRP A 159 -12.81 11.40 -0.19
C TRP A 159 -13.49 10.10 0.26
N VAL A 160 -13.53 9.10 -0.61
CA VAL A 160 -14.14 7.79 -0.37
C VAL A 160 -13.11 6.71 -0.62
N LEU A 161 -12.84 5.88 0.39
CA LEU A 161 -11.97 4.71 0.27
C LEU A 161 -12.48 3.75 -0.82
N LYS A 162 -11.55 3.15 -1.58
CA LYS A 162 -11.83 2.13 -2.60
C LYS A 162 -11.03 0.87 -2.38
N GLU A 163 -9.75 1.01 -2.07
CA GLU A 163 -8.85 -0.10 -1.75
C GLU A 163 -8.09 0.31 -0.49
N PRO A 164 -8.06 -0.49 0.60
CA PRO A 164 -7.14 -0.24 1.70
C PRO A 164 -5.70 -0.34 1.21
N LEU A 165 -4.75 0.18 1.99
CA LEU A 165 -3.34 -0.13 1.76
C LEU A 165 -3.17 -1.65 1.85
N GLN A 166 -2.66 -2.27 0.79
CA GLN A 166 -2.32 -3.69 0.81
C GLN A 166 -0.93 -3.83 1.40
N ASP A 167 -0.84 -4.68 2.42
CA ASP A 167 0.42 -5.19 2.93
C ASP A 167 0.83 -6.39 2.06
N ASP A 168 1.93 -6.26 1.33
CA ASP A 168 2.51 -7.33 0.49
C ASP A 168 3.71 -8.03 1.14
N ARG A 169 3.99 -7.73 2.42
CA ARG A 169 5.05 -8.39 3.19
C ARG A 169 4.74 -9.89 3.34
N PRO A 170 5.72 -10.78 3.15
CA PRO A 170 5.51 -12.22 3.30
C PRO A 170 5.01 -12.60 4.70
N ASP A 171 4.06 -13.53 4.76
CA ASP A 171 3.39 -13.98 5.98
C ASP A 171 4.31 -14.66 7.01
N TYR A 172 5.51 -15.07 6.61
CA TYR A 172 6.55 -15.57 7.49
C TYR A 172 7.31 -14.48 8.26
N LEU A 173 7.16 -13.19 7.91
CA LEU A 173 7.75 -12.09 8.68
C LEU A 173 6.94 -11.81 9.96
N ILE A 174 7.60 -11.19 10.93
CA ILE A 174 6.98 -10.59 12.11
C ILE A 174 7.21 -9.08 12.00
N PRO A 175 6.18 -8.27 11.62
CA PRO A 175 6.39 -6.87 11.28
C PRO A 175 6.97 -6.02 12.42
N ASN A 176 6.54 -6.28 13.65
CA ASN A 176 6.92 -5.52 14.84
C ASN A 176 8.16 -6.08 15.58
N GLU A 177 8.90 -7.01 14.96
CA GLU A 177 10.16 -7.55 15.50
C GLU A 177 11.31 -7.37 14.50
N LEU A 178 12.43 -6.80 14.94
CA LEU A 178 13.67 -6.70 14.19
C LEU A 178 14.74 -7.64 14.76
N VAL A 179 15.50 -8.31 13.88
CA VAL A 179 16.79 -8.92 14.21
C VAL A 179 17.86 -7.90 13.86
N VAL A 180 18.66 -7.49 14.84
CA VAL A 180 19.66 -6.41 14.72
C VAL A 180 21.02 -6.90 15.22
N GLU A 181 22.07 -6.55 14.49
CA GLU A 181 23.47 -6.79 14.81
C GLU A 181 24.08 -5.47 15.32
N LEU A 182 24.37 -5.40 16.62
CA LEU A 182 24.97 -4.22 17.24
C LEU A 182 26.50 -4.30 17.21
N SER A 183 27.14 -3.14 17.21
CA SER A 183 28.60 -3.00 17.30
C SER A 183 29.14 -3.45 18.67
N ASP A 184 30.39 -3.90 18.69
CA ASP A 184 31.07 -4.37 19.91
C ASP A 184 30.96 -3.37 21.07
N GLY A 185 30.49 -3.85 22.24
CA GLY A 185 30.45 -3.09 23.49
C GLY A 185 29.20 -2.24 23.71
N ILE A 186 28.20 -2.29 22.82
CA ILE A 186 26.89 -1.67 23.03
C ILE A 186 25.99 -2.60 23.85
N SER A 187 25.29 -2.09 24.88
CA SER A 187 24.21 -2.83 25.54
C SER A 187 22.96 -2.81 24.65
N PRO A 188 22.35 -3.97 24.33
CA PRO A 188 21.06 -4.05 23.65
C PRO A 188 19.96 -3.25 24.37
N GLU A 189 19.91 -3.35 25.69
CA GLU A 189 18.91 -2.72 26.54
C GLU A 189 19.05 -1.18 26.54
N GLU A 190 20.25 -0.66 26.81
CA GLU A 190 20.53 0.78 26.77
C GLU A 190 20.38 1.37 25.36
N TRP A 191 20.62 0.58 24.31
CA TRP A 191 20.38 0.99 22.92
C TRP A 191 18.88 1.04 22.57
N ALA A 192 18.09 0.05 23.01
CA ALA A 192 16.63 0.05 22.82
C ALA A 192 15.98 1.28 23.49
N GLU A 193 16.43 1.66 24.69
CA GLU A 193 15.97 2.87 25.38
C GLU A 193 16.19 4.18 24.59
N THR A 194 17.03 4.20 23.54
CA THR A 194 17.18 5.39 22.67
C THR A 194 16.01 5.59 21.69
N TYR A 195 15.19 4.55 21.45
CA TYR A 195 14.06 4.56 20.52
C TYR A 195 12.71 4.74 21.22
N VAL A 196 12.67 5.66 22.19
CA VAL A 196 11.48 5.96 23.03
C VAL A 196 10.22 6.26 22.20
N GLU A 197 10.34 6.85 21.00
CA GLU A 197 9.17 7.18 20.18
C GLU A 197 8.56 5.98 19.43
N ALA A 198 9.20 4.80 19.53
CA ALA A 198 8.74 3.53 18.98
C ALA A 198 8.34 2.50 20.06
N ASP A 199 8.49 2.83 21.35
CA ASP A 199 8.37 1.91 22.50
C ASP A 199 9.18 0.60 22.29
N MET A 200 10.45 0.75 21.89
CA MET A 200 11.32 -0.37 21.53
C MET A 200 11.84 -1.11 22.76
N VAL A 201 11.80 -2.44 22.72
CA VAL A 201 12.26 -3.33 23.80
C VAL A 201 13.29 -4.33 23.27
N ALA A 202 14.39 -4.52 24.00
CA ALA A 202 15.32 -5.63 23.77
C ALA A 202 14.72 -6.92 24.33
N GLU A 203 14.28 -7.83 23.46
CA GLU A 203 13.56 -9.05 23.86
C GLU A 203 14.52 -10.15 24.35
N ARG A 204 15.50 -10.49 23.52
CA ARG A 204 16.46 -11.58 23.77
C ARG A 204 17.58 -11.60 22.72
N PRO A 205 18.74 -12.23 23.00
CA PRO A 205 19.66 -12.62 21.95
C PRO A 205 18.96 -13.55 20.94
N PHE A 206 19.29 -13.34 19.66
CA PHE A 206 18.90 -14.22 18.57
C PHE A 206 19.87 -15.42 18.46
N SER A 207 21.14 -15.21 18.83
CA SER A 207 22.21 -16.21 18.82
C SER A 207 23.44 -15.72 19.59
N ASP A 208 24.39 -16.61 19.86
CA ASP A 208 25.71 -16.35 20.45
C ASP A 208 26.56 -15.30 19.68
N THR A 209 26.20 -14.95 18.43
CA THR A 209 27.04 -14.14 17.52
C THR A 209 26.65 -12.66 17.45
N GLY A 210 26.11 -12.10 18.53
CA GLY A 210 25.84 -10.65 18.66
C GLY A 210 24.50 -10.15 18.09
N TYR A 211 23.77 -10.97 17.34
CA TYR A 211 22.41 -10.65 16.90
C TYR A 211 21.43 -10.68 18.08
N TRP A 212 20.57 -9.67 18.15
CA TRP A 212 19.47 -9.56 19.13
C TRP A 212 18.13 -9.34 18.45
N ILE A 213 17.05 -9.77 19.13
CA ILE A 213 15.67 -9.48 18.73
C ILE A 213 15.19 -8.28 19.52
N PHE A 214 14.57 -7.33 18.82
CA PHE A 214 13.93 -6.16 19.38
C PHE A 214 12.49 -6.06 18.92
N SER A 215 11.56 -5.81 19.84
CA SER A 215 10.16 -5.49 19.51
C SER A 215 9.94 -3.97 19.54
N PHE A 216 8.84 -3.50 18.94
CA PHE A 216 8.41 -2.09 18.96
C PHE A 216 6.89 -1.99 18.70
N ASP A 217 6.28 -0.83 18.97
CA ASP A 217 4.87 -0.55 18.67
C ASP A 217 4.70 -0.10 17.20
N ASP A 218 4.10 -0.97 16.37
CA ASP A 218 3.88 -0.71 14.95
C ASP A 218 2.71 0.25 14.65
N SER A 219 2.01 0.72 15.68
CA SER A 219 1.05 1.82 15.62
C SER A 219 1.68 3.20 15.87
N LEU A 220 2.84 3.26 16.54
CA LEU A 220 3.63 4.50 16.72
C LEU A 220 4.52 4.80 15.50
N ILE A 221 5.17 3.77 14.95
CA ILE A 221 6.02 3.87 13.77
C ILE A 221 5.78 2.71 12.81
N SER A 222 5.60 3.00 11.51
CA SER A 222 5.41 1.90 10.54
C SER A 222 6.68 1.04 10.47
N PRO A 223 6.57 -0.30 10.41
CA PRO A 223 7.73 -1.19 10.48
C PRO A 223 8.86 -0.91 9.49
N ASP A 224 8.51 -0.47 8.27
CA ASP A 224 9.51 -0.12 7.27
C ASP A 224 10.31 1.14 7.68
N GLN A 225 9.66 2.12 8.32
CA GLN A 225 10.34 3.31 8.86
C GLN A 225 11.23 2.93 10.04
N MET A 226 10.79 1.98 10.88
CA MET A 226 11.61 1.50 12.01
C MET A 226 12.86 0.77 11.51
N LEU A 227 12.69 -0.13 10.54
CA LEU A 227 13.81 -0.84 9.89
C LEU A 227 14.74 0.13 9.11
N GLU A 228 14.20 1.17 8.47
CA GLU A 228 15.00 2.21 7.80
C GLU A 228 15.78 3.05 8.83
N LYS A 229 15.16 3.47 9.94
CA LYS A 229 15.81 4.24 11.02
C LYS A 229 16.95 3.43 11.65
N VAL A 230 16.70 2.20 12.09
CA VAL A 230 17.69 1.30 12.69
C VAL A 230 18.88 1.04 11.73
N ARG A 231 18.63 0.87 10.43
CA ARG A 231 19.70 0.72 9.41
C ARG A 231 20.54 1.98 9.16
N THR A 232 20.17 3.14 9.73
CA THR A 232 20.95 4.38 9.65
C THR A 232 21.66 4.74 10.96
N ASP A 233 21.48 3.94 12.01
CA ASP A 233 22.19 4.08 13.28
C ASP A 233 23.68 3.73 13.11
N VAL A 234 24.56 4.57 13.66
CA VAL A 234 26.02 4.37 13.58
C VAL A 234 26.51 3.17 14.41
N ASN A 235 25.67 2.66 15.31
CA ASN A 235 25.97 1.51 16.16
C ASN A 235 25.51 0.17 15.54
N VAL A 236 24.72 0.20 14.47
CA VAL A 236 24.11 -1.00 13.85
C VAL A 236 24.96 -1.46 12.66
N LEU A 237 25.38 -2.73 12.70
CA LEU A 237 26.12 -3.38 11.62
C LEU A 237 25.17 -3.96 10.56
N SER A 238 24.05 -4.54 10.99
CA SER A 238 23.00 -5.03 10.11
C SER A 238 21.64 -5.09 10.82
N ALA A 239 20.54 -5.06 10.05
CA ALA A 239 19.19 -5.25 10.59
C ALA A 239 18.22 -5.80 9.52
N GLU A 240 17.29 -6.66 9.93
CA GLU A 240 16.16 -7.15 9.14
C GLU A 240 14.94 -7.47 10.00
N PHE A 241 13.77 -7.71 9.40
CA PHE A 241 12.60 -8.22 10.13
C PHE A 241 12.84 -9.66 10.62
N ASN A 242 12.38 -9.98 11.84
CA ASN A 242 12.38 -11.35 12.32
C ASN A 242 11.44 -12.23 11.46
N LYS A 243 11.74 -13.52 11.41
CA LYS A 243 11.05 -14.52 10.60
C LYS A 243 10.55 -15.64 11.51
N LYS A 244 9.26 -15.99 11.43
CA LYS A 244 8.58 -16.96 12.31
C LYS A 244 9.34 -18.30 12.45
N GLN A 245 9.94 -18.76 11.35
CA GLN A 245 10.81 -19.94 11.29
C GLN A 245 11.99 -19.94 12.31
N PHE A 246 12.50 -18.77 12.71
CA PHE A 246 13.60 -18.65 13.67
C PHE A 246 13.13 -18.75 15.13
N ASN A 247 11.88 -18.36 15.41
CA ASN A 247 11.27 -18.60 16.72
C ASN A 247 11.01 -20.11 16.93
N GLU A 248 10.67 -20.86 15.88
CA GLU A 248 10.49 -22.32 15.94
C GLU A 248 11.78 -23.15 16.13
N LEU A 249 12.96 -22.58 15.86
CA LEU A 249 14.24 -23.26 16.06
C LEU A 249 14.69 -23.15 17.51
N ASN A 250 14.69 -21.94 18.07
CA ASN A 250 15.11 -21.66 19.45
C ASN A 250 14.35 -22.49 20.50
N VAL A 251 13.05 -22.74 20.30
CA VAL A 251 12.23 -23.57 21.21
C VAL A 251 12.69 -25.04 21.29
N LYS A 252 13.41 -25.54 20.28
CA LYS A 252 13.83 -26.97 20.23
C LYS A 252 15.14 -27.24 20.96
N GLU A 253 15.97 -26.23 21.20
CA GLU A 253 17.23 -26.40 21.91
C GLU A 253 17.02 -26.37 23.43
N ASP A 254 16.12 -25.53 23.93
CA ASP A 254 15.87 -25.32 25.36
C ASP A 254 15.33 -26.58 26.07
N ASP A 255 14.37 -27.31 25.47
CA ASP A 255 13.83 -28.55 26.05
C ASP A 255 14.82 -29.74 26.00
N SER A 256 15.93 -29.63 25.26
CA SER A 256 16.99 -30.65 25.23
C SER A 256 17.90 -30.65 26.47
N SER A 257 17.83 -29.58 27.28
CA SER A 257 18.80 -29.27 28.33
C SER A 257 18.62 -30.02 29.67
N LYS A 258 17.50 -30.74 29.88
CA LYS A 258 17.18 -31.39 31.17
C LYS A 258 18.02 -32.66 31.43
N PRO A 259 18.88 -32.69 32.47
CA PRO A 259 19.64 -33.89 32.79
C PRO A 259 18.76 -35.03 33.30
N SER A 260 18.85 -36.21 32.71
CA SER A 260 18.13 -37.39 33.19
C SER A 260 18.70 -37.88 34.53
N ALA A 261 17.97 -37.65 35.62
CA ALA A 261 18.34 -38.10 36.97
C ALA A 261 18.25 -39.63 37.11
N GLY A 262 19.28 -40.35 36.65
CA GLY A 262 19.38 -41.80 36.76
C GLY A 262 19.43 -42.24 38.23
N LYS A 263 18.37 -42.88 38.72
CA LYS A 263 18.34 -43.46 40.07
C LYS A 263 19.06 -44.81 40.11
N GLU A 264 19.96 -44.90 41.08
CA GLU A 264 20.90 -45.99 41.29
C GLU A 264 20.23 -47.31 41.73
N LYS A 265 20.76 -48.44 41.26
CA LYS A 265 20.31 -49.77 41.72
C LYS A 265 20.75 -50.01 43.17
N LYS A 266 19.79 -50.34 44.04
CA LYS A 266 20.07 -51.21 45.21
C LYS A 266 19.40 -52.56 45.00
N THR A 267 20.20 -53.61 45.17
CA THR A 267 19.79 -55.01 44.99
C THR A 267 19.30 -55.58 46.31
N ASP A 268 18.36 -56.53 46.26
CA ASP A 268 17.82 -57.24 47.40
C ASP A 268 18.87 -57.87 48.33
N LYS A 269 18.47 -58.04 49.59
CA LYS A 269 18.78 -59.28 50.30
C LYS A 269 17.59 -59.72 51.15
N GLN A 270 17.09 -60.92 50.88
CA GLN A 270 16.09 -61.62 51.69
C GLN A 270 16.78 -62.45 52.78
N GLN A 271 16.02 -62.75 53.84
CA GLN A 271 16.33 -63.63 54.99
C GLN A 271 17.43 -63.12 55.94
#